data_AF-A0A158DY31-F1
#
_entry.id   AF-A0A158DY31-F1
#
_cell.length_a   1.000
_cell.length_b   1.000
_cell.length_c   1.000
_cell.angle_alpha   90.00
_cell.angle_beta   90.00
_cell.angle_gamma   90.00
#
_symmetry.space_group_name_H-M   'P 1'
#
loop_
_entity.id
_entity.type
_entity.pdbx_description
1 polymer ?
#
loop_
_entity_poly.entity_id
_entity_poly.type
_entity_poly.pdbx_seq_one_letter_code
_entity_poly.pdbx_strand_id
1 'polypeptide(L)' 'MNEDQVKGVGEKVKGKINEGLGKVTNDPAQEAKGDAQQVEGEARKELGDAKEDLKDAADDAAKP' A
#
# COMPACT_ATOMS: atom_id res chain seq x y z
N MET A 1 8.93 28.92 25.42
CA MET A 1 8.20 27.87 24.68
C MET A 1 9.13 26.69 24.59
N ASN A 2 8.75 25.54 25.15
CA ASN A 2 9.58 24.33 25.08
C ASN A 2 9.52 23.73 23.67
N GLU A 3 10.57 22.99 23.29
CA GLU A 3 10.70 22.32 21.99
C GLU A 3 9.50 21.42 21.66
N ASP A 4 8.89 20.80 22.68
CA ASP A 4 7.66 20.01 22.55
C ASP A 4 6.46 20.83 22.06
N GLN A 5 6.35 22.11 22.45
CA GLN A 5 5.26 22.97 21.97
C GLN A 5 5.45 23.37 20.51
N VAL A 6 6.70 23.55 20.07
CA VAL A 6 7.01 23.88 18.66
C VAL A 6 6.82 22.65 17.76
N LYS A 7 7.22 21.46 18.23
CA LYS A 7 6.92 20.17 17.58
C LYS A 7 5.42 19.94 17.45
N GLY A 8 4.67 20.11 18.54
CA GLY A 8 3.22 19.90 18.54
C GLY A 8 2.46 20.87 17.63
N VAL A 9 2.93 22.12 17.48
CA VAL A 9 2.37 23.07 16.50
C VAL A 9 2.71 22.65 15.07
N GLY A 10 3.95 22.24 14.80
CA GLY A 10 4.37 21.75 13.49
C GLY A 10 3.59 20.51 13.04
N GLU A 11 3.35 19.56 13.96
CA GLU A 11 2.55 18.37 13.70
C GLU A 11 1.07 18.70 13.48
N LYS A 12 0.49 19.65 14.22
CA LYS A 12 -0.88 20.13 13.98
C LYS A 12 -1.04 20.80 12.61
N VAL A 13 -0.05 21.58 12.17
CA VAL A 13 -0.08 22.22 10.85
C VAL A 13 0.01 21.17 9.74
N LYS A 14 0.93 20.21 9.88
CA LYS A 14 1.07 19.08 8.95
C LYS A 14 -0.19 18.22 8.89
N GLY A 15 -0.80 17.95 10.05
CA GLY A 15 -2.08 17.26 10.16
C GLY A 15 -3.21 17.98 9.42
N LYS A 16 -3.33 19.31 9.59
CA LYS A 16 -4.33 20.11 8.87
C LYS A 16 -4.10 20.16 7.36
N ILE A 17 -2.84 20.18 6.91
CA ILE A 17 -2.51 20.12 5.48
C ILE A 17 -2.89 18.76 4.90
N ASN A 18 -2.57 17.67 5.60
CA ASN A 18 -2.93 16.32 5.17
C ASN A 18 -4.45 16.08 5.20
N GLU A 19 -5.15 16.58 6.22
CA GLU A 19 -6.61 16.49 6.31
C GLU A 19 -7.27 17.38 5.23
N GLY A 20 -6.67 18.53 4.92
CA GLY A 20 -7.06 19.40 3.81
C GLY A 20 -6.87 18.71 2.46
N LEU A 21 -5.71 18.11 2.19
CA LEU A 21 -5.46 17.35 0.97
C LEU A 21 -6.35 16.11 0.86
N GLY A 22 -6.56 15.37 1.96
CA GLY A 22 -7.47 14.23 1.98
C GLY A 22 -8.92 14.61 1.72
N LYS A 23 -9.38 15.77 2.22
CA LYS A 23 -10.72 16.31 1.93
C LYS A 23 -10.85 16.99 0.57
N VAL A 24 -9.77 17.56 0.05
CA VAL A 24 -9.74 18.27 -1.25
C VAL A 24 -9.63 17.29 -2.41
N THR A 25 -8.87 16.20 -2.25
CA THR A 25 -8.81 15.18 -3.27
C THR A 25 -10.16 14.50 -3.41
N ASN A 26 -10.80 13.99 -2.32
CA ASN A 26 -12.12 13.33 -2.34
C ASN A 26 -12.49 12.72 -3.70
N ASP A 27 -11.54 11.99 -4.29
CA ASP A 27 -11.56 11.64 -5.69
C ASP A 27 -11.90 10.16 -5.71
N PRO A 28 -13.19 9.80 -5.73
CA PRO A 28 -13.61 8.41 -5.75
C PRO A 28 -12.99 7.67 -6.93
N ALA A 29 -12.57 8.36 -7.99
CA ALA A 29 -11.83 7.76 -9.09
C ALA A 29 -10.39 7.40 -8.72
N GLN A 30 -9.73 8.14 -7.81
CA GLN A 30 -8.39 7.79 -7.34
C GLN A 30 -8.43 6.69 -6.28
N GLU A 31 -9.42 6.70 -5.38
CA GLU A 31 -9.68 5.57 -4.47
C GLU A 31 -10.01 4.30 -5.27
N ALA A 32 -10.98 4.36 -6.19
CA ALA A 32 -11.34 3.20 -7.02
C ALA A 32 -10.18 2.68 -7.88
N LYS A 33 -9.30 3.57 -8.38
CA LYS A 33 -8.05 3.16 -9.04
C LYS A 33 -7.10 2.45 -8.09
N GLY A 34 -6.97 2.94 -6.86
CA GLY A 34 -6.16 2.33 -5.81
C GLY A 34 -6.67 0.93 -5.45
N ASP A 35 -7.97 0.79 -5.18
CA ASP A 35 -8.62 -0.50 -4.92
C ASP A 35 -8.45 -1.47 -6.10
N ALA A 36 -8.69 -1.01 -7.33
CA ALA A 36 -8.50 -1.84 -8.52
C ALA A 36 -7.04 -2.32 -8.68
N GLN A 37 -6.08 -1.45 -8.40
CA GLN A 37 -4.65 -1.80 -8.41
C GLN A 37 -4.27 -2.78 -7.31
N GLN A 38 -4.86 -2.66 -6.11
CA GLN A 38 -4.65 -3.61 -5.03
C GLN A 38 -5.18 -5.00 -5.40
N VAL A 39 -6.41 -5.09 -5.89
CA VAL A 39 -7.01 -6.35 -6.34
C VAL A 39 -6.20 -6.98 -7.47
N GLU A 40 -5.76 -6.19 -8.45
CA GLU A 40 -4.90 -6.67 -9.53
C GLU A 40 -3.55 -7.17 -8.99
N GLY A 41 -2.98 -6.45 -8.02
CA GLY A 41 -1.73 -6.82 -7.36
C GLY A 41 -1.84 -8.14 -6.58
N GLU A 42 -2.90 -8.31 -5.79
CA GLU A 42 -3.16 -9.55 -5.05
C GLU A 42 -3.39 -10.73 -6.01
N ALA A 43 -4.20 -10.55 -7.06
CA ALA A 43 -4.42 -11.59 -8.05
C ALA A 43 -3.13 -12.01 -8.78
N ARG A 44 -2.27 -11.04 -9.15
CA ARG A 44 -0.96 -11.32 -9.76
C ARG A 44 -0.04 -12.05 -8.78
N LYS A 45 -0.07 -11.67 -7.49
CA LYS A 45 0.76 -12.30 -6.45
C LYS A 45 0.35 -13.75 -6.25
N GLU A 46 -0.93 -14.03 -6.09
CA GLU A 46 -1.45 -15.39 -5.88
C GLU A 46 -1.16 -16.31 -7.08
N LEU A 47 -1.28 -15.80 -8.31
CA LEU A 47 -0.87 -16.51 -9.52
C LEU A 47 0.65 -16.76 -9.59
N GLY A 48 1.44 -15.81 -9.10
CA GLY A 48 2.90 -15.93 -9.00
C GLY A 48 3.30 -17.01 -8.01
N ASP A 49 2.77 -16.93 -6.79
CA ASP A 49 3.01 -17.87 -5.69
C ASP A 49 2.63 -19.31 -6.13
N ALA A 50 1.46 -19.51 -6.73
CA ALA A 50 1.04 -20.83 -7.22
C ALA A 50 1.94 -21.40 -8.33
N LYS A 51 2.48 -20.54 -9.21
CA LYS A 51 3.47 -20.95 -10.22
C LYS A 51 4.80 -21.32 -9.60
N GLU A 52 5.22 -20.57 -8.58
CA GLU A 52 6.46 -20.83 -7.86
C GLU A 52 6.37 -22.15 -7.10
N ASP A 53 5.27 -22.41 -6.39
CA ASP A 53 5.01 -23.69 -5.70
C ASP A 53 5.04 -24.88 -6.67
N LEU A 54 4.40 -24.75 -7.85
CA LEU A 54 4.42 -25.77 -8.89
C LEU A 54 5.84 -26.01 -9.43
N LYS A 55 6.60 -24.94 -9.62
CA LYS A 55 7.98 -25.01 -10.11
C LYS A 55 8.88 -25.66 -9.07
N ASP A 56 8.77 -25.29 -7.81
CA ASP A 56 9.54 -25.86 -6.71
C ASP A 56 9.19 -27.34 -6.50
N ALA A 57 7.91 -27.72 -6.57
CA ALA A 57 7.52 -29.13 -6.52
C ALA A 57 8.06 -29.94 -7.70
N ALA A 58 8.09 -29.36 -8.90
CA ALA A 58 8.68 -30.01 -10.07
C ALA A 58 10.22 -30.14 -9.99
N ASP A 59 10.90 -29.12 -9.45
CA ASP A 59 12.35 -29.11 -9.24
C ASP A 59 12.75 -30.13 -8.16
N ASP A 60 11.98 -30.21 -7.06
CA ASP A 60 12.18 -31.18 -5.98
C ASP A 60 11.95 -32.62 -6.47
N ALA A 61 10.91 -32.85 -7.27
CA ALA A 61 10.64 -34.15 -7.89
C ALA A 61 11.67 -34.57 -8.96
N ALA A 62 12.39 -33.60 -9.55
CA ALA A 62 13.44 -33.85 -10.53
C ALA A 62 14.83 -34.10 -9.90
N LYS A 63 14.96 -33.96 -8.57
CA LYS A 63 16.20 -34.18 -7.84
C LYS A 63 16.41 -35.69 -7.58
N PRO A 64 17.58 -36.27 -7.93
CA PRO A 64 17.86 -37.70 -7.83
C PRO A 64 18.00 -38.23 -6.40
#